data_AF-A0A3B9AM87-F1
#
_entry.id   AF-A0A3B9AM87-F1
#
_cell.length_a   1.000
_cell.length_b   1.000
_cell.length_c   1.000
_cell.angle_alpha   90.00
_cell.angle_beta   90.00
_cell.angle_gamma   90.00
#
_symmetry.space_group_name_H-M   'P 1'
#
loop_
_entity.id
_entity.type
_entity.pdbx_description
1 polymer ?
#
loop_
_entity_poly.entity_id
_entity_poly.type
_entity_poly.pdbx_seq_one_letter_code
_entity_poly.pdbx_strand_id
1 'polypeptide(L)'
;EAKKINKKQFAELVGQSPSVITKWLSGGHNFTVDTLTDIQRVLNVRLLALEEKPAIQKIYRVNINVTMKNSCEVPNPQSGRPYSVPTGVVNTHLSNFARTMVYA
;
A
#
# COMPACT_ATOMS: atom_id res chain seq x y z
N GLU A 1 2.46 -38.86 -0.67
CA GLU A 1 3.00 -40.13 -0.11
C GLU A 1 3.82 -39.84 1.14
N ALA A 2 3.89 -40.78 2.09
CA ALA A 2 4.71 -40.61 3.30
C ALA A 2 6.16 -41.01 3.03
N LYS A 3 7.12 -40.16 3.44
CA LYS A 3 8.56 -40.46 3.35
C LYS A 3 8.86 -41.66 4.25
N LYS A 4 9.23 -42.82 3.68
CA LYS A 4 9.62 -44.02 4.44
C LYS A 4 11.01 -43.84 5.05
N ILE A 5 11.10 -43.11 6.17
CA ILE A 5 12.33 -42.91 6.93
C ILE A 5 12.26 -43.62 8.29
N ASN A 6 13.36 -44.24 8.69
CA ASN A 6 13.54 -44.82 10.02
C ASN A 6 13.79 -43.71 11.06
N LYS A 7 13.39 -43.92 12.33
CA LYS A 7 13.72 -43.05 13.48
C LYS A 7 15.20 -42.66 13.55
N LYS A 8 16.13 -43.59 13.29
CA LYS A 8 17.58 -43.34 13.28
C LYS A 8 17.97 -42.38 12.15
N GLN A 9 17.46 -42.61 10.94
CA GLN A 9 17.70 -41.72 9.81
C GLN A 9 17.11 -40.34 10.05
N PHE A 10 15.92 -40.26 10.65
CA PHE A 10 15.32 -38.99 11.02
C PHE A 10 16.14 -38.23 12.07
N ALA A 11 16.68 -38.94 13.07
CA ALA A 11 17.57 -38.39 14.08
C ALA A 11 18.85 -37.80 13.44
N GLU A 12 19.47 -38.53 12.50
CA GLU A 12 20.64 -38.08 11.75
C GLU A 12 20.32 -36.86 10.88
N LEU A 13 19.18 -36.86 10.19
CA LEU A 13 18.77 -35.76 9.30
C LEU A 13 18.47 -34.46 10.07
N VAL A 14 17.89 -34.55 11.27
CA VAL A 14 17.58 -33.40 12.13
C VAL A 14 18.78 -33.01 13.02
N GLY A 15 19.81 -33.86 13.10
CA GLY A 15 20.98 -33.63 13.95
C GLY A 15 20.69 -33.79 15.45
N GLN A 16 19.74 -34.65 15.81
CA GLN A 16 19.30 -34.87 17.19
C GLN A 16 19.57 -36.30 17.64
N SER A 17 19.61 -36.51 18.96
CA SER A 17 19.79 -37.86 19.50
C SER A 17 18.53 -38.72 19.33
N PRO A 18 18.66 -40.05 19.13
CA PRO A 18 17.51 -40.96 19.00
C PRO A 18 16.57 -40.93 20.22
N SER A 19 17.10 -40.65 21.41
CA SER A 19 16.32 -40.50 22.65
C SER A 19 15.42 -39.27 22.61
N VAL A 20 15.90 -38.15 22.05
CA VAL A 20 15.11 -36.92 21.87
C VAL A 20 14.00 -37.17 20.86
N ILE A 21 14.31 -37.80 19.72
CA ILE A 21 13.29 -38.19 18.73
C ILE A 21 12.23 -39.10 19.34
N THR A 22 12.62 -40.05 20.20
CA THR A 22 11.66 -40.95 20.86
C THR A 22 10.73 -40.18 21.80
N LYS A 23 11.23 -39.18 22.54
CA LYS A 23 10.41 -38.28 23.38
C LYS A 23 9.47 -37.41 22.56
N TRP A 24 9.91 -36.93 21.41
CA TRP A 24 9.08 -36.19 20.47
C TRP A 24 7.92 -37.04 19.96
N LEU A 25 8.21 -38.28 19.54
CA LEU A 25 7.22 -39.23 19.05
C LEU A 25 6.29 -39.77 20.14
N SER A 26 6.68 -39.71 21.41
CA SER A 26 5.80 -40.07 22.53
C SER A 26 4.84 -38.94 22.91
N GLY A 27 4.98 -37.74 22.34
CA GLY A 27 4.07 -36.61 22.54
C GLY A 27 4.18 -35.90 23.91
N GLY A 28 5.16 -36.26 24.73
CA GLY A 28 5.37 -35.69 26.07
C GLY A 28 6.31 -34.50 26.12
N HIS A 29 6.71 -33.96 24.96
CA HIS A 29 7.69 -32.89 24.85
C HIS A 29 7.13 -31.73 24.04
N ASN A 30 7.33 -30.52 24.54
CA ASN A 30 6.96 -29.30 23.84
C ASN A 30 7.95 -29.02 22.71
N PHE A 31 7.43 -28.67 21.54
CA PHE A 31 8.26 -28.26 20.40
C PHE A 31 8.42 -26.73 20.40
N THR A 32 9.61 -26.25 20.02
CA THR A 32 9.85 -24.84 19.71
C THR A 32 9.60 -24.58 18.23
N VAL A 33 9.36 -23.32 17.86
CA VAL A 33 9.20 -22.92 16.45
C VAL A 33 10.43 -23.29 15.62
N ASP A 34 11.63 -23.16 16.18
CA ASP A 34 12.88 -23.55 15.52
C ASP A 34 12.89 -25.05 15.18
N THR A 35 12.57 -25.90 16.17
CA THR A 35 12.52 -27.36 15.94
C THR A 35 11.47 -27.75 14.91
N LEU A 36 10.29 -27.12 14.92
CA LEU A 36 9.26 -27.36 13.90
C LEU A 36 9.73 -26.91 12.52
N THR A 37 10.46 -25.81 12.43
CA THR A 37 11.02 -25.30 11.18
C THR A 37 12.09 -26.24 10.62
N ASP A 38 12.94 -26.82 11.46
CA ASP A 38 13.95 -27.79 11.04
C ASP A 38 13.31 -29.09 10.54
N ILE A 39 12.31 -29.60 11.27
CA ILE A 39 11.54 -30.78 10.84
C ILE A 39 10.85 -30.51 9.50
N GLN A 40 10.27 -29.32 9.33
CA GLN A 40 9.64 -28.87 8.10
C GLN A 40 10.61 -28.94 6.90
N ARG A 41 11.83 -28.43 7.07
CA ARG A 41 12.89 -28.44 6.04
C ARG A 41 13.33 -29.85 5.70
N VAL A 42 13.62 -30.68 6.70
CA VAL A 42 14.13 -32.06 6.52
C VAL A 42 13.11 -32.96 5.81
N LEU A 43 11.85 -32.82 6.19
CA LEU A 43 10.75 -33.60 5.62
C LEU A 43 10.21 -32.99 4.32
N ASN A 44 10.57 -31.75 4.01
CA ASN A 44 10.04 -30.97 2.89
C ASN A 44 8.50 -30.96 2.87
N VAL A 45 7.91 -30.75 4.04
CA VAL A 45 6.46 -30.60 4.23
C VAL A 45 6.15 -29.17 4.64
N ARG A 46 4.88 -28.76 4.68
CA ARG A 46 4.48 -27.48 5.29
C ARG A 46 3.82 -27.80 6.65
N LEU A 47 4.52 -27.51 7.74
CA LEU A 47 4.02 -27.66 9.12
C LEU A 47 3.44 -26.35 9.64
N LEU A 48 4.07 -25.22 9.31
CA LEU A 48 3.69 -23.90 9.79
C LEU A 48 3.05 -23.12 8.64
N ALA A 49 1.76 -22.82 8.77
CA ALA A 49 1.07 -21.87 7.90
C ALA A 49 1.28 -20.46 8.47
N LEU A 50 2.43 -19.88 8.19
CA LEU A 50 2.70 -18.47 8.45
C LEU A 50 1.98 -17.65 7.37
N GLU A 51 0.67 -17.55 7.47
CA GLU A 51 -0.07 -16.62 6.63
C GLU A 51 0.23 -15.20 7.12
N GLU A 52 0.84 -14.41 6.25
CA GLU A 52 0.93 -12.97 6.48
C GLU A 52 -0.49 -12.44 6.52
N LYS A 53 -0.92 -11.99 7.70
CA LYS A 53 -2.21 -11.33 7.87
C LYS A 53 -2.32 -10.24 6.80
N PRO A 54 -3.34 -10.29 5.91
CA PRO A 54 -3.40 -9.34 4.81
C PRO A 54 -3.41 -7.93 5.40
N ALA A 55 -2.48 -7.10 4.95
CA ALA A 55 -2.41 -5.71 5.37
C ALA A 55 -3.73 -5.04 4.98
N ILE A 56 -4.56 -4.73 5.99
CA ILE A 56 -5.84 -4.05 5.79
C ILE A 56 -5.53 -2.71 5.12
N GLN A 57 -5.90 -2.54 3.86
CA GLN A 57 -5.72 -1.29 3.13
C GLN A 57 -6.61 -0.22 3.77
N LYS A 58 -6.00 0.77 4.41
CA LYS A 58 -6.73 1.89 5.03
C LYS A 58 -7.07 2.92 3.96
N ILE A 59 -8.34 2.97 3.55
CA ILE A 59 -8.84 3.96 2.60
C ILE A 59 -9.27 5.21 3.38
N TYR A 60 -8.50 6.29 3.27
CA TYR A 60 -8.87 7.60 3.81
C TYR A 60 -9.59 8.40 2.73
N ARG A 61 -10.86 8.73 2.96
CA ARG A 61 -11.65 9.61 2.07
C ARG A 61 -11.64 11.01 2.65
N VAL A 62 -11.22 11.99 1.86
CA VAL A 62 -11.28 13.42 2.22
C VAL A 62 -12.19 14.13 1.24
N ASN A 63 -13.16 14.89 1.75
CA ASN A 63 -14.01 15.76 0.95
C ASN A 63 -13.35 17.14 0.88
N ILE A 64 -12.98 17.57 -0.33
CA ILE A 64 -12.40 18.90 -0.55
C ILE A 64 -13.49 19.80 -1.12
N ASN A 65 -13.86 20.82 -0.36
CA ASN A 65 -14.73 21.89 -0.83
C ASN A 65 -13.87 23.04 -1.36
N VAL A 66 -13.93 23.30 -2.66
CA VAL A 66 -13.21 24.41 -3.29
C VAL A 66 -14.16 25.60 -3.45
N THR A 67 -13.82 26.72 -2.84
CA THR A 67 -14.54 27.99 -3.04
C THR A 67 -13.63 28.96 -3.76
N MET A 68 -14.00 29.34 -4.98
CA MET A 68 -13.33 30.42 -5.70
C MET A 68 -13.85 31.77 -5.22
N LYS A 69 -12.94 32.71 -4.93
CA LYS A 69 -13.30 34.11 -4.71
C LYS A 69 -13.27 34.83 -6.06
N ASN A 70 -14.44 35.10 -6.61
CA ASN A 70 -14.60 35.84 -7.86
C ASN A 70 -14.59 37.35 -7.60
N SER A 71 -13.46 37.89 -7.13
CA SER A 71 -13.21 39.32 -7.18
C SER A 71 -11.78 39.62 -6.74
N CYS A 72 -10.97 40.05 -7.70
CA CYS A 72 -9.81 40.88 -7.41
C CYS A 72 -10.27 42.34 -7.57
N GLU A 73 -10.37 43.07 -6.47
CA GLU A 73 -10.56 44.53 -6.52
C GLU A 73 -9.26 45.15 -7.02
N VAL A 74 -9.31 45.79 -8.19
CA VAL A 74 -8.19 46.55 -8.74
C VAL A 74 -8.32 48.02 -8.29
N PRO A 75 -7.28 48.61 -7.68
CA PRO A 75 -7.28 50.03 -7.37
C PRO A 75 -7.41 50.87 -8.65
N ASN A 76 -8.35 51.82 -8.69
CA ASN A 76 -8.47 52.75 -9.82
C ASN A 76 -7.33 53.79 -9.79
N PRO A 77 -6.46 53.85 -10.83
CA PRO A 77 -5.37 54.82 -10.85
C PRO A 77 -5.81 56.28 -10.99
N GLN A 78 -7.06 56.57 -11.34
CA GLN A 78 -7.55 57.93 -11.61
C GLN A 78 -8.37 58.55 -10.47
N SER A 79 -9.02 57.73 -9.63
CA SER A 79 -9.96 58.22 -8.61
C SER A 79 -9.67 57.74 -7.18
N GLY A 80 -8.70 56.83 -7.00
CA GLY A 80 -8.33 56.28 -5.70
C GLY A 80 -9.42 55.43 -5.01
N ARG A 81 -10.58 55.23 -5.64
CA ARG A 81 -11.66 54.36 -5.14
C ARG A 81 -11.61 52.99 -5.84
N PRO A 82 -11.70 51.87 -5.11
CA PRO A 82 -11.75 50.54 -5.72
C PRO A 82 -13.07 50.36 -6.50
N TYR A 83 -13.00 49.80 -7.71
CA TYR A 83 -14.19 49.34 -8.44
C TYR A 83 -14.13 47.83 -8.64
N SER A 84 -15.29 47.18 -8.53
CA SER A 84 -15.44 45.74 -8.76
C SER A 84 -15.51 45.47 -10.27
N VAL A 85 -14.66 44.57 -10.79
CA VAL A 85 -14.77 44.09 -12.17
C VAL A 85 -15.76 42.91 -12.18
N PRO A 86 -16.88 42.98 -12.91
CA PRO A 86 -17.78 41.83 -13.01
C PRO A 86 -17.05 40.68 -13.73
N THR A 87 -16.82 39.58 -13.02
CA THR A 87 -16.31 38.33 -13.60
C THR A 87 -17.41 37.70 -14.47
N GLY A 88 -17.57 38.22 -15.67
CA GLY A 88 -18.59 37.77 -16.62
C GLY A 88 -18.69 38.67 -17.83
N VAL A 89 -17.76 38.53 -18.77
CA VAL A 89 -17.94 38.31 -20.23
C VAL A 89 -16.54 38.50 -20.83
N VAL A 90 -15.78 37.41 -20.89
CA VAL A 90 -14.68 37.32 -21.86
C VAL A 90 -15.34 37.29 -23.23
N ASN A 91 -14.93 38.21 -24.12
CA ASN A 91 -15.31 38.33 -25.54
C ASN A 91 -16.42 39.33 -25.91
N THR A 92 -16.09 40.62 -26.00
CA THR A 92 -16.64 41.47 -27.09
C THR A 92 -15.65 42.48 -27.69
N HIS A 93 -14.38 42.57 -27.27
CA HIS A 93 -13.43 43.54 -27.86
C HIS A 93 -12.09 42.99 -28.39
N LEU A 94 -11.81 41.69 -28.18
CA LEU A 94 -10.67 41.00 -28.82
C LEU A 94 -11.07 40.33 -30.15
N SER A 95 -12.35 40.04 -30.36
CA SER A 95 -12.84 39.46 -31.62
C SER A 95 -12.71 40.42 -32.81
N ASN A 96 -12.78 41.74 -32.58
CA ASN A 96 -12.70 42.73 -33.66
C ASN A 96 -11.25 43.10 -34.03
N PHE A 97 -10.28 42.90 -33.13
CA PHE A 97 -8.87 43.18 -33.44
C PHE A 97 -8.21 42.06 -34.24
N ALA A 98 -8.56 40.80 -33.93
CA ALA A 98 -8.07 39.65 -34.70
C ALA A 98 -8.67 39.57 -36.12
N ARG A 99 -9.87 40.13 -36.35
CA ARG A 99 -10.53 40.10 -37.67
C ARG A 99 -9.98 41.14 -38.65
N THR A 100 -9.40 42.24 -38.17
CA THR A 100 -8.81 43.30 -39.02
C THR A 100 -7.37 42.96 -39.47
N MET A 101 -6.65 42.11 -38.74
CA MET A 101 -5.28 41.71 -39.11
C MET A 101 -5.19 40.52 -40.09
N VAL A 102 -6.32 39.89 -40.44
CA VAL A 102 -6.36 38.68 -41.30
C VAL A 102 -6.82 38.98 -42.74
N TYR A 103 -7.18 40.23 -43.07
CA TYR A 103 -7.57 40.66 -44.42
C TYR A 103 -6.72 41.83 -44.95
N ALA A 104 -5.41 41.81 -44.67
CA ALA A 104 -4.43 42.64 -45.36
C ALA A 104 -3.71 41.81 -46.44
#